data_AF-A0A7X9BFZ3-F1
#
_entry.id   AF-A0A7X9BFZ3-F1
#
_cell.length_a   1.000
_cell.length_b   1.000
_cell.length_c   1.000
_cell.angle_alpha   90.00
_cell.angle_beta   90.00
_cell.angle_gamma   90.00
#
_symmetry.space_group_name_H-M   'P 1'
#
loop_
_entity.id
_entity.type
_entity.pdbx_description
1 polymer ?
#
loop_
_entity_poly.entity_id
_entity_poly.type
_entity_poly.pdbx_seq_one_letter_code
_entity_poly.pdbx_strand_id
1 'polypeptide(L)'
;MSKGYYSSSPLELKIKKDLTKAKLARRAKMMKERELLGSPKELAAFDTRQAGETIKACREILHKNLGLEHKVDWASFYDDSLLPPYIPSGPPPRYELVAKQLNVPRQSFWGELFFPSRKKKRLQLEEAAKTVFQEQLRDYQAAQTAAQADYEAQKAILLHEQAELNRFIDQLQLDVEKGRPAAVAALARIALSRLAVPDDVELGFEADYNSRDKILQINGLLPEPDQLGHVLRYEYQDGDSAILPVAMDEATFNDYYESTLLQIALSAVQIIFTAFPDRQVRELAFNGLNG
;
A
#
# COMPACT_ATOMS: atom_id res chain seq x y z
N MET A 1 -30.60 -12.32 -3.62
CA MET A 1 -29.63 -11.28 -4.02
C MET A 1 -28.36 -11.97 -4.46
N SER A 2 -28.13 -12.04 -5.78
CA SER A 2 -26.91 -12.63 -6.33
C SER A 2 -25.74 -11.72 -6.00
N LYS A 3 -24.73 -12.19 -5.24
CA LYS A 3 -23.43 -11.51 -5.18
C LYS A 3 -22.89 -11.48 -6.61
N GLY A 4 -22.97 -10.32 -7.25
CA GLY A 4 -22.51 -10.14 -8.63
C GLY A 4 -20.99 -10.36 -8.71
N TYR A 5 -20.51 -10.77 -9.88
CA TYR A 5 -19.08 -10.98 -10.19
C TYR A 5 -18.16 -9.80 -9.78
N TYR A 6 -18.73 -8.60 -9.59
CA TYR A 6 -18.02 -7.37 -9.20
C TYR A 6 -18.24 -6.92 -7.74
N SER A 7 -18.94 -7.69 -6.93
CA SER A 7 -19.07 -7.46 -5.48
C SER A 7 -17.70 -7.72 -4.85
N SER A 8 -16.91 -6.67 -4.63
CA SER A 8 -15.48 -6.71 -4.24
C SER A 8 -14.51 -6.99 -5.41
N SER A 9 -14.44 -6.05 -6.35
CA SER A 9 -13.50 -6.07 -7.48
C SER A 9 -12.03 -6.20 -7.03
N PRO A 10 -11.21 -7.08 -7.65
CA PRO A 10 -9.77 -7.16 -7.36
C PRO A 10 -9.05 -5.81 -7.50
N LEU A 11 -9.42 -5.02 -8.52
CA LEU A 11 -8.86 -3.69 -8.73
C LEU A 11 -9.26 -2.72 -7.61
N GLU A 12 -10.52 -2.75 -7.17
CA GLU A 12 -11.01 -1.93 -6.06
C GLU A 12 -10.25 -2.27 -4.76
N LEU A 13 -10.02 -3.56 -4.50
CA LEU A 13 -9.25 -4.02 -3.34
C LEU A 13 -7.78 -3.58 -3.42
N LYS A 14 -7.15 -3.67 -4.59
CA LYS A 14 -5.76 -3.20 -4.80
C LYS A 14 -5.65 -1.71 -4.49
N ILE A 15 -6.52 -0.88 -5.08
CA ILE A 15 -6.54 0.57 -4.85
C ILE A 15 -6.76 0.89 -3.36
N LYS A 16 -7.75 0.25 -2.72
CA LYS A 16 -8.01 0.45 -1.28
C LYS A 16 -6.79 0.09 -0.42
N LYS A 17 -6.11 -1.03 -0.71
CA LYS A 17 -4.89 -1.45 0.00
C LYS A 17 -3.77 -0.41 -0.15
N ASP A 18 -3.53 0.07 -1.37
CA ASP A 18 -2.48 1.05 -1.65
C ASP A 18 -2.75 2.39 -0.96
N LEU A 19 -4.00 2.87 -0.99
CA LEU A 19 -4.42 4.07 -0.28
C LEU A 19 -4.27 3.93 1.24
N THR A 20 -4.68 2.78 1.79
CA THR A 20 -4.54 2.48 3.22
C THR A 20 -3.08 2.46 3.65
N LYS A 21 -2.21 1.82 2.85
CA LYS A 21 -0.77 1.78 3.09
C LYS A 21 -0.17 3.20 3.07
N ALA A 22 -0.57 4.04 2.12
CA ALA A 22 -0.11 5.42 2.05
C ALA A 22 -0.57 6.24 3.27
N LYS A 23 -1.84 6.12 3.67
CA LYS A 23 -2.41 6.75 4.88
C LYS A 23 -1.64 6.32 6.14
N LEU A 24 -1.40 5.02 6.32
CA LEU A 24 -0.63 4.50 7.46
C LEU A 24 0.80 5.03 7.49
N ALA A 25 1.48 5.13 6.34
CA ALA A 25 2.82 5.67 6.25
C ALA A 25 2.89 7.17 6.64
N ARG A 26 1.91 7.97 6.21
CA ARG A 26 1.79 9.38 6.60
C ARG A 26 1.54 9.51 8.10
N ARG A 27 0.58 8.75 8.64
CA ARG A 27 0.29 8.71 10.09
C ARG A 27 1.51 8.32 10.92
N ALA A 28 2.24 7.29 10.50
CA ALA A 28 3.46 6.87 11.18
C ALA A 28 4.55 7.96 11.16
N LYS A 29 4.68 8.71 10.06
CA LYS A 29 5.59 9.85 9.97
C LYS A 29 5.17 10.97 10.93
N MET A 30 3.89 11.32 10.96
CA MET A 30 3.36 12.34 11.87
C MET A 30 3.54 11.97 13.34
N MET A 31 3.28 10.70 13.71
CA MET A 31 3.51 10.20 15.07
C MET A 31 4.97 10.30 15.49
N LYS A 32 5.90 9.92 14.61
CA LYS A 32 7.34 10.07 14.88
C LYS A 32 7.76 11.52 15.07
N GLU A 33 7.24 12.43 14.24
CA GLU A 33 7.51 13.86 14.40
C GLU A 33 6.99 14.39 15.73
N ARG A 34 5.79 13.98 16.12
CA ARG A 34 5.18 14.30 17.41
C ARG A 34 5.99 13.76 18.60
N GLU A 35 6.48 12.53 18.53
CA GLU A 35 7.30 11.90 19.58
C GLU A 35 8.67 12.57 19.80
N LEU A 36 9.21 13.24 18.77
CA LEU A 36 10.47 13.98 18.87
C LEU A 36 10.33 15.30 19.64
N LEU A 37 9.10 15.79 19.85
CA LEU A 37 8.84 17.03 20.57
C LEU A 37 8.92 16.78 22.08
N GLY A 38 9.89 17.41 22.74
CA GLY A 38 10.15 17.23 24.17
C GLY A 38 9.39 18.20 25.08
N SER A 39 8.88 19.30 24.55
CA SER A 39 8.19 20.34 25.33
C SER A 39 6.66 20.25 25.16
N PRO A 40 5.87 20.31 26.24
CA PRO A 40 4.41 20.39 26.17
C PRO A 40 3.89 21.57 25.33
N LYS A 41 4.61 22.70 25.32
CA LYS A 41 4.24 23.87 24.50
C LYS A 41 4.46 23.62 23.01
N GLU A 42 5.52 22.90 22.66
CA GLU A 42 5.79 22.49 21.27
C GLU A 42 4.78 21.45 20.79
N LEU A 43 4.43 20.50 21.66
CA LEU A 43 3.37 19.51 21.40
C LEU A 43 2.02 20.19 21.15
N ALA A 44 1.61 21.12 22.01
CA ALA A 44 0.35 21.86 21.84
C ALA A 44 0.34 22.67 20.53
N ALA A 45 1.45 23.30 20.17
CA ALA A 45 1.58 24.04 18.91
C ALA A 45 1.55 23.10 17.69
N PHE A 46 2.17 21.91 17.78
CA PHE A 46 2.11 20.89 16.74
C PHE A 46 0.69 20.36 16.55
N ASP A 47 0.04 19.93 17.64
CA ASP A 47 -1.32 19.39 17.62
C ASP A 47 -2.31 20.47 17.12
N THR A 48 -2.10 21.75 17.46
CA THR A 48 -2.87 22.89 16.91
C THR A 48 -2.71 23.02 15.41
N ARG A 49 -1.47 22.92 14.90
CA ARG A 49 -1.20 23.00 13.46
C ARG A 49 -1.89 21.86 12.72
N GLN A 50 -1.78 20.63 13.23
CA GLN A 50 -2.43 19.46 12.63
C GLN A 50 -3.96 19.60 12.61
N ALA A 51 -4.57 20.05 13.70
CA ALA A 51 -6.01 20.29 13.73
C ALA A 51 -6.45 21.35 12.71
N GLY A 52 -5.69 22.45 12.59
CA GLY A 52 -5.92 23.48 11.59
C GLY A 52 -5.76 22.98 10.14
N GLU A 53 -4.76 22.14 9.88
CA GLU A 53 -4.53 21.51 8.57
C GLU A 53 -5.69 20.57 8.20
N THR A 54 -6.20 19.77 9.14
CA THR A 54 -7.35 18.89 8.91
C THR A 54 -8.63 19.68 8.61
N ILE A 55 -8.95 20.71 9.41
CA ILE A 55 -10.12 21.56 9.16
C ILE A 55 -10.01 22.25 7.80
N LYS A 56 -8.83 22.78 7.46
CA LYS A 56 -8.59 23.39 6.16
C LYS A 56 -8.77 22.37 5.03
N ALA A 57 -8.22 21.18 5.17
CA ALA A 57 -8.33 20.13 4.17
C ALA A 57 -9.78 19.68 3.96
N CYS A 58 -10.61 19.62 5.01
CA CYS A 58 -12.06 19.40 4.89
C CYS A 58 -12.75 20.53 4.11
N ARG A 59 -12.41 21.79 4.42
CA ARG A 59 -12.98 22.97 3.74
C ARG A 59 -12.58 23.10 2.28
N GLU A 60 -11.53 22.41 1.84
CA GLU A 60 -10.98 22.47 0.48
C GLU A 60 -11.19 21.16 -0.31
N ILE A 61 -11.98 20.20 0.20
CA ILE A 61 -12.23 18.89 -0.46
C ILE A 61 -12.66 19.10 -1.92
N LEU A 62 -13.66 19.95 -2.15
CA LEU A 62 -14.19 20.15 -3.50
C LEU A 62 -13.14 20.80 -4.41
N HIS A 63 -12.50 21.86 -3.95
CA HIS A 63 -11.47 22.56 -4.72
C HIS A 63 -10.32 21.62 -5.11
N LYS A 64 -9.85 20.80 -4.16
CA LYS A 64 -8.80 19.81 -4.40
C LYS A 64 -9.23 18.79 -5.45
N ASN A 65 -10.44 18.24 -5.33
CA ASN A 65 -10.93 17.24 -6.28
C ASN A 65 -11.22 17.83 -7.66
N LEU A 66 -11.64 19.09 -7.78
CA LEU A 66 -11.80 19.78 -9.07
C LEU A 66 -10.46 19.95 -9.83
N GLY A 67 -9.34 20.09 -9.11
CA GLY A 67 -8.01 20.21 -9.70
C GLY A 67 -7.36 18.87 -10.11
N LEU A 68 -7.95 17.73 -9.75
CA LEU A 68 -7.42 16.41 -10.06
C LEU A 68 -8.04 15.87 -11.35
N GLU A 69 -7.23 15.15 -12.14
CA GLU A 69 -7.73 14.42 -13.31
C GLU A 69 -8.37 13.10 -12.86
N HIS A 70 -9.71 13.05 -12.93
CA HIS A 70 -10.51 11.86 -12.59
C HIS A 70 -10.90 11.02 -13.80
N LYS A 71 -10.34 11.33 -14.96
CA LYS A 71 -10.56 10.52 -16.17
C LYS A 71 -10.00 9.12 -15.91
N VAL A 72 -10.78 8.11 -16.30
CA VAL A 72 -10.34 6.72 -16.20
C VAL A 72 -9.28 6.46 -17.26
N ASP A 73 -8.05 6.26 -16.82
CA ASP A 73 -6.96 5.76 -17.65
C ASP A 73 -6.79 4.26 -17.38
N TRP A 74 -7.35 3.43 -18.26
CA TRP A 74 -7.30 1.97 -18.12
C TRP A 74 -5.88 1.44 -18.08
N ALA A 75 -4.94 2.03 -18.83
CA ALA A 75 -3.55 1.59 -18.88
C ALA A 75 -2.88 1.68 -17.50
N SER A 76 -3.23 2.70 -16.71
CA SER A 76 -2.69 2.90 -15.36
C SER A 76 -3.09 1.81 -14.35
N PHE A 77 -4.11 1.00 -14.65
CA PHE A 77 -4.57 -0.06 -13.76
C PHE A 77 -3.87 -1.41 -13.97
N TYR A 78 -3.24 -1.62 -15.13
CA TYR A 78 -2.52 -2.86 -15.41
C TYR A 78 -1.33 -3.01 -14.47
N ASP A 79 -1.05 -4.24 -14.08
CA ASP A 79 0.13 -4.59 -13.32
C ASP A 79 1.20 -5.16 -14.23
N ASP A 80 2.20 -4.33 -14.51
CA ASP A 80 3.39 -4.67 -15.30
C ASP A 80 4.65 -4.75 -14.42
N SER A 81 4.48 -4.98 -13.10
CA SER A 81 5.61 -5.01 -12.17
C SER A 81 6.59 -6.13 -12.49
N LEU A 82 7.88 -5.84 -12.42
CA LEU A 82 8.94 -6.82 -12.66
C LEU A 82 9.52 -7.29 -11.34
N LEU A 83 9.62 -8.60 -11.16
CA LEU A 83 10.40 -9.18 -10.08
C LEU A 83 11.90 -8.97 -10.39
N PRO A 84 12.70 -8.40 -9.47
CA PRO A 84 14.14 -8.25 -9.67
C PRO A 84 14.80 -9.60 -9.98
N PRO A 85 15.81 -9.67 -10.84
CA PRO A 85 16.45 -10.95 -11.18
C PRO A 85 17.04 -11.61 -9.92
N TYR A 86 16.97 -12.94 -9.87
CA TYR A 86 17.62 -13.71 -8.82
C TYR A 86 19.14 -13.45 -8.84
N ILE A 87 19.66 -12.95 -7.71
CA ILE A 87 21.09 -12.77 -7.49
C ILE A 87 21.50 -13.72 -6.36
N PRO A 88 22.43 -14.66 -6.63
CA PRO A 88 22.84 -15.59 -5.60
C PRO A 88 23.56 -14.95 -4.43
N SER A 89 23.32 -15.48 -3.23
CA SER A 89 23.92 -15.02 -1.98
C SER A 89 25.39 -15.44 -1.87
N GLY A 90 26.27 -14.67 -2.51
CA GLY A 90 27.72 -14.78 -2.35
C GLY A 90 28.42 -15.84 -3.21
N PRO A 91 29.77 -15.83 -3.24
CA PRO A 91 30.56 -16.70 -4.09
C PRO A 91 30.56 -18.15 -3.58
N PRO A 92 30.79 -19.13 -4.46
CA PRO A 92 30.90 -20.53 -4.07
C PRO A 92 32.08 -20.76 -3.12
N PRO A 93 32.00 -21.76 -2.23
CA PRO A 93 33.13 -22.17 -1.38
C PRO A 93 34.36 -22.46 -2.23
N ARG A 94 35.55 -22.12 -1.72
CA ARG A 94 36.83 -22.41 -2.38
C ARG A 94 37.67 -23.29 -1.46
N TYR A 95 38.18 -24.40 -2.00
CA TYR A 95 39.02 -25.33 -1.24
C TYR A 95 40.21 -24.63 -0.56
N GLU A 96 40.83 -23.65 -1.23
CA GLU A 96 41.97 -22.90 -0.68
C GLU A 96 41.64 -22.18 0.64
N LEU A 97 40.41 -21.67 0.78
CA LEU A 97 39.96 -21.00 2.00
C LEU A 97 39.77 -22.01 3.13
N VAL A 98 39.20 -23.18 2.83
CA VAL A 98 39.01 -24.29 3.78
C VAL A 98 40.36 -24.86 4.22
N ALA A 99 41.27 -25.09 3.27
CA ALA A 99 42.62 -25.58 3.54
C ALA A 99 43.42 -24.59 4.40
N LYS A 100 43.24 -23.28 4.20
CA LYS A 100 43.84 -22.24 5.04
C LYS A 100 43.24 -22.23 6.45
N GLN A 101 41.92 -22.36 6.59
CA GLN A 101 41.23 -22.44 7.88
C GLN A 101 41.69 -23.64 8.72
N LEU A 102 41.90 -24.79 8.08
CA LEU A 102 42.38 -26.02 8.73
C LEU A 102 43.92 -26.10 8.86
N ASN A 103 44.63 -25.02 8.50
CA ASN A 103 46.09 -24.95 8.55
C ASN A 103 46.79 -26.12 7.83
N VAL A 104 46.28 -26.52 6.67
CA VAL A 104 46.85 -27.60 5.87
C VAL A 104 48.26 -27.18 5.41
N PRO A 105 49.32 -27.92 5.78
CA PRO A 105 50.69 -27.59 5.38
C PRO A 105 50.85 -27.72 3.86
N ARG A 106 51.59 -26.80 3.24
CA ARG A 106 51.96 -26.93 1.83
C ARG A 106 52.86 -28.15 1.62
N GLN A 107 52.69 -28.82 0.49
CA GLN A 107 53.54 -29.95 0.10
C GLN A 107 55.01 -29.50 -0.01
N SER A 108 55.91 -30.24 0.63
CA SER A 108 57.35 -29.98 0.56
C SER A 108 58.09 -31.28 0.25
N PHE A 109 58.73 -31.33 -0.92
CA PHE A 109 59.38 -32.53 -1.43
C PHE A 109 60.49 -33.05 -0.48
N TRP A 110 61.40 -32.17 -0.06
CA TRP A 110 62.49 -32.53 0.86
C TRP A 110 62.00 -32.76 2.30
N GLY A 111 61.03 -31.96 2.78
CA GLY A 111 60.51 -32.10 4.14
C GLY A 111 59.71 -33.39 4.38
N GLU A 112 59.06 -33.93 3.35
CA GLU A 112 58.27 -35.17 3.42
C GLU A 112 59.09 -36.43 3.18
N LEU A 113 60.23 -36.32 2.49
CA LEU A 113 61.16 -37.44 2.27
C LEU A 113 61.90 -37.83 3.57
N PHE A 114 62.24 -36.85 4.41
CA PHE A 114 62.97 -37.08 5.67
C PHE A 114 62.06 -37.25 6.90
N PHE A 115 60.77 -36.89 6.84
CA PHE A 115 59.85 -36.97 7.99
C PHE A 115 58.50 -37.59 7.61
N PRO A 116 58.37 -38.93 7.58
CA PRO A 116 57.15 -39.63 7.17
C PRO A 116 55.91 -39.27 7.99
N SER A 117 56.08 -38.94 9.28
CA SER A 117 55.00 -38.51 10.18
C SER A 117 54.38 -37.18 9.76
N ARG A 118 55.16 -36.24 9.20
CA ARG A 118 54.66 -34.95 8.68
C ARG A 118 53.82 -35.15 7.42
N LYS A 119 54.26 -36.04 6.53
CA LYS A 119 53.48 -36.45 5.34
C LYS A 119 52.13 -37.05 5.76
N LYS A 120 52.12 -37.98 6.72
CA LYS A 120 50.88 -38.60 7.23
C LYS A 120 49.91 -37.55 7.82
N LYS A 121 50.44 -36.60 8.61
CA LYS A 121 49.63 -35.51 9.20
C LYS A 121 49.06 -34.55 8.14
N ARG A 122 49.84 -34.20 7.11
CA ARG A 122 49.35 -33.40 5.97
C ARG A 122 48.20 -34.11 5.26
N LEU A 123 48.37 -35.39 4.92
CA LEU A 123 47.35 -36.17 4.23
C LEU A 123 46.05 -36.24 5.04
N GLN A 124 46.13 -36.44 6.36
CA GLN A 124 44.95 -36.40 7.25
C GLN A 124 44.25 -35.04 7.25
N LEU A 125 45.01 -33.94 7.29
CA LEU A 125 44.45 -32.59 7.24
C LEU A 125 43.86 -32.25 5.86
N GLU A 126 44.45 -32.76 4.78
CA GLU A 126 43.89 -32.64 3.42
C GLU A 126 42.60 -33.43 3.26
N GLU A 127 42.53 -34.65 3.78
CA GLU A 127 41.29 -35.44 3.80
C GLU A 127 40.21 -34.72 4.60
N ALA A 128 40.52 -34.23 5.81
CA ALA A 128 39.59 -33.44 6.60
C ALA A 128 39.14 -32.16 5.85
N ALA A 129 40.06 -31.45 5.19
CA ALA A 129 39.74 -30.25 4.42
C ALA A 129 38.88 -30.56 3.19
N LYS A 130 39.09 -31.70 2.52
CA LYS A 130 38.24 -32.15 1.41
C LYS A 130 36.84 -32.47 1.91
N THR A 131 36.70 -33.16 3.03
CA THR A 131 35.38 -33.46 3.62
C THR A 131 34.64 -32.18 3.97
N VAL A 132 35.28 -31.25 4.70
CA VAL A 132 34.66 -29.96 5.06
C VAL A 132 34.31 -29.14 3.82
N PHE A 133 35.18 -29.12 2.81
CA PHE A 133 34.90 -28.43 1.54
C PHE A 133 33.70 -29.05 0.81
N GLN A 134 33.60 -30.38 0.76
CA GLN A 134 32.47 -31.08 0.15
C GLN A 134 31.17 -30.80 0.90
N GLU A 135 31.20 -30.78 2.23
CA GLU A 135 30.05 -30.39 3.06
C GLU A 135 29.63 -28.95 2.77
N GLN A 136 30.56 -27.98 2.82
CA GLN A 136 30.27 -26.58 2.50
C GLN A 136 29.73 -26.40 1.08
N LEU A 137 30.27 -27.14 0.11
CA LEU A 137 29.80 -27.09 -1.28
C LEU A 137 28.38 -27.65 -1.41
N ARG A 138 28.09 -28.76 -0.73
CA ARG A 138 26.74 -29.35 -0.70
C ARG A 138 25.74 -28.40 -0.05
N ASP A 139 26.10 -27.80 1.09
CA ASP A 139 25.22 -26.87 1.80
C ASP A 139 24.99 -25.59 0.98
N TYR A 140 26.03 -25.07 0.31
CA TYR A 140 25.91 -23.96 -0.62
C TYR A 140 24.99 -24.29 -1.80
N GLN A 141 25.15 -25.45 -2.42
CA GLN A 141 24.30 -25.90 -3.54
C GLN A 141 22.85 -26.11 -3.10
N ALA A 142 22.63 -26.67 -1.91
CA ALA A 142 21.30 -26.84 -1.33
C ALA A 142 20.63 -25.48 -1.08
N ALA A 143 21.36 -24.52 -0.48
CA ALA A 143 20.87 -23.17 -0.23
C ALA A 143 20.56 -22.41 -1.54
N GLN A 144 21.42 -22.53 -2.55
CA GLN A 144 21.20 -21.98 -3.90
C GLN A 144 19.93 -22.53 -4.54
N THR A 145 19.79 -23.87 -4.51
CA THR A 145 18.62 -24.55 -5.09
C THR A 145 17.34 -24.14 -4.39
N ALA A 146 17.35 -24.06 -3.05
CA ALA A 146 16.21 -23.60 -2.26
C ALA A 146 15.86 -22.14 -2.57
N ALA A 147 16.84 -21.24 -2.57
CA ALA A 147 16.61 -19.83 -2.86
C ALA A 147 16.14 -19.58 -4.31
N GLN A 148 16.63 -20.36 -5.27
CA GLN A 148 16.14 -20.31 -6.65
C GLN A 148 14.70 -20.82 -6.75
N ALA A 149 14.38 -21.93 -6.06
CA ALA A 149 13.01 -22.46 -6.02
C ALA A 149 12.03 -21.47 -5.38
N ASP A 150 12.43 -20.82 -4.28
CA ASP A 150 11.63 -19.77 -3.62
C ASP A 150 11.40 -18.58 -4.57
N TYR A 151 12.44 -18.17 -5.29
CA TYR A 151 12.33 -17.10 -6.29
C TYR A 151 11.38 -17.47 -7.43
N GLU A 152 11.49 -18.68 -7.98
CA GLU A 152 10.60 -19.18 -9.04
C GLU A 152 9.15 -19.28 -8.56
N ALA A 153 8.93 -19.72 -7.32
CA ALA A 153 7.61 -19.76 -6.70
C ALA A 153 7.01 -18.35 -6.55
N GLN A 154 7.78 -17.38 -6.04
CA GLN A 154 7.35 -15.99 -5.94
C GLN A 154 7.04 -15.38 -7.30
N LYS A 155 7.88 -15.66 -8.31
CA LYS A 155 7.65 -15.22 -9.69
C LYS A 155 6.36 -15.81 -10.26
N ALA A 156 6.10 -17.11 -10.03
CA ALA A 156 4.88 -17.75 -10.50
C ALA A 156 3.62 -17.15 -9.86
N ILE A 157 3.66 -16.86 -8.55
CA ILE A 157 2.57 -16.19 -7.83
C ILE A 157 2.32 -14.80 -8.42
N LEU A 158 3.37 -13.98 -8.56
CA LEU A 158 3.26 -12.63 -9.10
C LEU A 158 2.69 -12.62 -10.52
N LEU A 159 3.19 -13.48 -11.41
CA LEU A 159 2.68 -13.58 -12.78
C LEU A 159 1.21 -14.05 -12.84
N HIS A 160 0.81 -14.95 -11.93
CA HIS A 160 -0.58 -15.38 -11.83
C HIS A 160 -1.49 -14.23 -11.37
N GLU A 161 -1.11 -13.52 -10.30
CA GLU A 161 -1.86 -12.36 -9.79
C GLU A 161 -1.98 -11.24 -10.83
N GLN A 162 -0.90 -10.96 -11.57
CA GLN A 162 -0.91 -10.02 -12.70
C GLN A 162 -1.88 -10.46 -13.79
N ALA A 163 -1.81 -11.72 -14.22
CA ALA A 163 -2.68 -12.25 -15.27
C ALA A 163 -4.16 -12.18 -14.87
N GLU A 164 -4.50 -12.50 -13.61
CA GLU A 164 -5.86 -12.42 -13.10
C GLU A 164 -6.37 -10.97 -13.04
N LEU A 165 -5.57 -10.05 -12.51
CA LEU A 165 -5.94 -8.65 -12.42
C LEU A 165 -6.10 -8.02 -13.82
N ASN A 166 -5.13 -8.24 -14.71
CA ASN A 166 -5.14 -7.66 -16.06
C ASN A 166 -6.32 -8.22 -16.87
N ARG A 167 -6.60 -9.52 -16.77
CA ARG A 167 -7.79 -10.13 -17.38
C ARG A 167 -9.09 -9.56 -16.82
N PHE A 168 -9.14 -9.29 -15.51
CA PHE A 168 -10.29 -8.65 -14.89
C PHE A 168 -10.49 -7.22 -15.42
N ILE A 169 -9.41 -6.46 -15.59
CA ILE A 169 -9.44 -5.10 -16.17
C ILE A 169 -9.96 -5.13 -17.60
N ASP A 170 -9.44 -6.04 -18.44
CA ASP A 170 -9.91 -6.23 -19.82
C ASP A 170 -11.42 -6.48 -19.87
N GLN A 171 -11.89 -7.40 -19.02
CA GLN A 171 -13.31 -7.76 -18.95
C GLN A 171 -14.17 -6.61 -18.40
N LEU A 172 -13.68 -5.89 -17.38
CA LEU A 172 -14.37 -4.74 -16.82
C LEU A 172 -14.51 -3.63 -17.86
N GLN A 173 -13.44 -3.30 -18.59
CA GLN A 173 -13.47 -2.29 -19.65
C GLN A 173 -14.52 -2.64 -20.71
N LEU A 174 -14.47 -3.86 -21.26
CA LEU A 174 -15.44 -4.34 -22.25
C LEU A 174 -16.89 -4.27 -21.74
N ASP A 175 -17.12 -4.64 -20.49
CA ASP A 175 -18.45 -4.69 -19.91
C ASP A 175 -18.99 -3.31 -19.54
N VAL A 176 -18.10 -2.39 -19.15
CA VAL A 176 -18.41 -0.96 -19.02
C VAL A 176 -18.79 -0.42 -20.40
N GLU A 177 -18.01 -0.63 -21.45
CA GLU A 177 -18.35 -0.16 -22.81
C GLU A 177 -19.73 -0.66 -23.27
N LYS A 178 -20.09 -1.90 -22.91
CA LYS A 178 -21.41 -2.50 -23.18
C LYS A 178 -22.53 -2.01 -22.26
N GLY A 179 -22.24 -1.20 -21.26
CA GLY A 179 -23.20 -0.66 -20.30
C GLY A 179 -23.79 -1.71 -19.36
N ARG A 180 -23.03 -2.76 -19.02
CA ARG A 180 -23.51 -3.79 -18.08
C ARG A 180 -23.70 -3.19 -16.68
N PRO A 181 -24.87 -3.34 -16.04
CA PRO A 181 -25.18 -2.82 -14.70
C PRO A 181 -24.05 -2.94 -13.67
N ALA A 182 -23.60 -4.17 -13.44
CA ALA A 182 -22.60 -4.44 -12.42
C ALA A 182 -21.21 -3.87 -12.74
N ALA A 183 -20.84 -3.77 -14.03
CA ALA A 183 -19.55 -3.24 -14.47
C ALA A 183 -19.50 -1.71 -14.32
N VAL A 184 -20.56 -1.01 -14.73
CA VAL A 184 -20.69 0.45 -14.53
C VAL A 184 -20.69 0.80 -13.04
N ALA A 185 -21.44 0.05 -12.23
CA ALA A 185 -21.41 0.21 -10.77
C ALA A 185 -20.02 -0.04 -10.16
N ALA A 186 -19.29 -1.03 -10.66
CA ALA A 186 -17.93 -1.31 -10.20
C ALA A 186 -16.96 -0.17 -10.56
N LEU A 187 -17.02 0.33 -11.81
CA LEU A 187 -16.18 1.45 -12.23
C LEU A 187 -16.50 2.72 -11.44
N ALA A 188 -17.78 2.97 -11.13
CA ALA A 188 -18.17 4.10 -10.28
C ALA A 188 -17.51 4.03 -8.90
N ARG A 189 -17.52 2.87 -8.24
CA ARG A 189 -16.83 2.66 -6.95
C ARG A 189 -15.32 2.82 -7.06
N ILE A 190 -14.71 2.32 -8.15
CA ILE A 190 -13.28 2.50 -8.42
C ILE A 190 -12.94 3.99 -8.60
N ALA A 191 -13.72 4.73 -9.37
CA ALA A 191 -13.52 6.16 -9.57
C ALA A 191 -13.65 6.93 -8.24
N LEU A 192 -14.70 6.65 -7.46
CA LEU A 192 -14.94 7.30 -6.17
C LEU A 192 -13.90 6.94 -5.10
N SER A 193 -13.23 5.78 -5.20
CA SER A 193 -12.13 5.45 -4.28
C SER A 193 -10.94 6.42 -4.39
N ARG A 194 -10.85 7.19 -5.47
CA ARG A 194 -9.81 8.21 -5.70
C ARG A 194 -10.20 9.58 -5.16
N LEU A 195 -11.41 9.73 -4.59
CA LEU A 195 -11.88 10.98 -3.98
C LEU A 195 -10.90 11.38 -2.86
N ALA A 196 -10.31 12.56 -3.02
CA ALA A 196 -9.31 13.06 -2.10
C ALA A 196 -9.98 13.69 -0.88
N VAL A 197 -9.91 13.00 0.26
CA VAL A 197 -10.31 13.50 1.58
C VAL A 197 -9.13 13.54 2.55
N PRO A 198 -9.23 14.25 3.68
CA PRO A 198 -8.25 14.15 4.77
C PRO A 198 -8.12 12.71 5.27
N ASP A 199 -6.93 12.35 5.75
CA ASP A 199 -6.63 10.98 6.17
C ASP A 199 -7.56 10.50 7.31
N ASP A 200 -8.11 11.40 8.11
CA ASP A 200 -8.99 11.08 9.25
C ASP A 200 -10.45 10.85 8.85
N VAL A 201 -10.83 11.21 7.62
CA VAL A 201 -12.18 10.97 7.09
C VAL A 201 -12.21 9.62 6.39
N GLU A 202 -13.15 8.78 6.78
CA GLU A 202 -13.39 7.49 6.15
C GLU A 202 -14.69 7.53 5.34
N LEU A 203 -14.63 7.03 4.11
CA LEU A 203 -15.76 7.03 3.19
C LEU A 203 -15.97 5.64 2.61
N GLY A 204 -17.23 5.26 2.45
CA GLY A 204 -17.66 4.08 1.72
C GLY A 204 -18.63 4.48 0.61
N PHE A 205 -18.62 3.74 -0.50
CA PHE A 205 -19.59 3.95 -1.58
C PHE A 205 -20.14 2.61 -2.05
N GLU A 206 -21.46 2.56 -2.12
CA GLU A 206 -22.21 1.55 -2.86
C GLU A 206 -22.75 2.19 -4.13
N ALA A 207 -22.86 1.39 -5.19
CA ALA A 207 -23.29 1.86 -6.49
C ALA A 207 -24.22 0.84 -7.14
N ASP A 208 -25.31 1.34 -7.73
CA ASP A 208 -26.26 0.58 -8.52
C ASP A 208 -26.55 1.32 -9.83
N TYR A 209 -26.55 0.61 -10.95
CA TYR A 209 -26.76 1.20 -12.27
C TYR A 209 -27.97 0.59 -12.98
N ASN A 210 -28.91 1.44 -13.36
CA ASN A 210 -30.01 1.08 -14.24
C ASN A 210 -29.61 1.40 -15.69
N SER A 211 -29.40 0.35 -16.49
CA SER A 211 -28.96 0.48 -17.88
C SER A 211 -30.05 0.96 -18.85
N ARG A 212 -31.33 0.79 -18.52
CA ARG A 212 -32.47 1.24 -19.34
C ARG A 212 -32.55 2.76 -19.35
N ASP A 213 -32.52 3.33 -18.14
CA ASP A 213 -32.73 4.77 -17.93
C ASP A 213 -31.39 5.53 -17.85
N LYS A 214 -30.28 4.79 -17.79
CA LYS A 214 -28.91 5.32 -17.61
C LYS A 214 -28.74 6.13 -16.33
N ILE A 215 -29.38 5.65 -15.27
CA ILE A 215 -29.34 6.26 -13.94
C ILE A 215 -28.34 5.48 -13.10
N LEU A 216 -27.35 6.18 -12.56
CA LEU A 216 -26.42 5.66 -11.56
C LEU A 216 -26.85 6.16 -10.19
N GLN A 217 -27.12 5.24 -9.28
CA GLN A 217 -27.36 5.54 -7.87
C GLN A 217 -26.09 5.26 -7.09
N ILE A 218 -25.67 6.23 -6.28
CA ILE A 218 -24.55 6.13 -5.34
C ILE A 218 -25.11 6.32 -3.94
N ASN A 219 -24.85 5.36 -3.07
CA ASN A 219 -25.10 5.50 -1.64
C ASN A 219 -23.73 5.68 -0.97
N GLY A 220 -23.46 6.88 -0.45
CA GLY A 220 -22.24 7.20 0.27
C GLY A 220 -22.42 6.96 1.77
N LEU A 221 -21.55 6.15 2.36
CA LEU A 221 -21.36 6.11 3.81
C LEU A 221 -20.52 7.33 4.19
N LEU A 222 -21.20 8.37 4.67
CA LEU A 222 -20.61 9.67 5.01
C LEU A 222 -20.12 9.69 6.45
N PRO A 223 -19.13 10.55 6.80
CA PRO A 223 -18.59 10.58 8.14
C PRO A 223 -19.65 11.08 9.13
N GLU A 224 -19.71 10.45 10.30
CA GLU A 224 -20.49 10.94 11.42
C GLU A 224 -19.87 12.23 11.99
N PRO A 225 -20.64 13.07 12.72
CA PRO A 225 -20.12 14.32 13.27
C PRO A 225 -18.89 14.14 14.18
N ASP A 226 -18.85 13.09 14.98
CA ASP A 226 -17.73 12.79 15.89
C ASP A 226 -16.45 12.33 15.17
N GLN A 227 -16.57 11.86 13.93
CA GLN A 227 -15.46 11.46 13.07
C GLN A 227 -14.76 12.67 12.41
N LEU A 228 -15.39 13.85 12.41
CA LEU A 228 -14.75 15.07 11.92
C LEU A 228 -13.98 15.80 13.04
N GLY A 229 -12.72 16.14 12.75
CA GLY A 229 -11.91 16.99 13.60
C GLY A 229 -12.54 18.38 13.77
N HIS A 230 -12.91 18.71 15.00
CA HIS A 230 -13.57 19.98 15.38
C HIS A 230 -12.77 20.79 16.41
N VAL A 231 -11.55 20.34 16.75
CA VAL A 231 -10.63 21.08 17.62
C VAL A 231 -9.97 22.20 16.82
N LEU A 232 -10.07 23.44 17.30
CA LEU A 232 -9.46 24.61 16.66
C LEU A 232 -7.99 24.76 17.05
N ARG A 233 -7.67 24.50 18.32
CA ARG A 233 -6.32 24.60 18.88
C ARG A 233 -6.19 23.82 20.18
N TYR A 234 -4.95 23.62 20.59
CA TYR A 234 -4.58 23.03 21.86
C TYR A 234 -3.80 24.05 22.69
N GLU A 235 -4.19 24.22 23.94
CA GLU A 235 -3.57 25.17 24.87
C GLU A 235 -2.86 24.41 26.00
N TYR A 236 -1.61 24.77 26.29
CA TYR A 236 -0.89 24.23 27.45
C TYR A 236 -1.20 25.07 28.69
N GLN A 237 -1.67 24.42 29.74
CA GLN A 237 -1.90 25.06 31.04
C GLN A 237 -0.74 24.73 32.00
N ASP A 238 0.07 25.74 32.33
CA ASP A 238 1.28 25.60 33.15
C ASP A 238 0.99 25.00 34.55
N GLY A 239 -0.23 25.17 35.08
CA GLY A 239 -0.63 24.69 36.42
C GLY A 239 -0.85 23.18 36.54
N ASP A 240 -1.41 22.55 35.50
CA ASP A 240 -1.81 21.14 35.52
C ASP A 240 -0.91 20.25 34.64
N SER A 241 0.14 20.84 34.03
CA SER A 241 0.95 20.19 32.99
C SER A 241 0.12 19.53 31.89
N ALA A 242 -1.07 20.09 31.60
CA ALA A 242 -2.06 19.51 30.70
C ALA A 242 -2.17 20.30 29.40
N ILE A 243 -2.39 19.58 28.30
CA ILE A 243 -2.73 20.14 27.00
C ILE A 243 -4.24 19.96 26.81
N LEU A 244 -4.98 21.06 26.72
CA LEU A 244 -6.44 21.05 26.59
C LEU A 244 -6.89 21.48 25.19
N PRO A 245 -7.85 20.77 24.56
CA PRO A 245 -8.41 21.18 23.28
C PRO A 245 -9.41 22.33 23.46
N VAL A 246 -9.35 23.30 22.55
CA VAL A 246 -10.39 24.31 22.36
C VAL A 246 -11.12 23.99 21.07
N ALA A 247 -12.37 23.59 21.17
CA ALA A 247 -13.18 23.16 20.05
C ALA A 247 -14.02 24.28 19.44
N MET A 248 -14.57 24.03 18.26
CA MET A 248 -15.64 24.88 17.69
C MET A 248 -16.85 24.89 18.61
N ASP A 249 -17.60 25.99 18.61
CA ASP A 249 -18.96 25.98 19.15
C ASP A 249 -19.90 25.18 18.25
N GLU A 250 -21.07 24.81 18.79
CA GLU A 250 -22.04 23.93 18.12
C GLU A 250 -22.53 24.51 16.79
N ALA A 251 -22.82 25.82 16.74
CA ALA A 251 -23.30 26.47 15.51
C ALA A 251 -22.24 26.44 14.41
N THR A 252 -21.00 26.83 14.74
CA THR A 252 -19.86 26.81 13.82
C THR A 252 -19.56 25.39 13.35
N PHE A 253 -19.67 24.41 14.24
CA PHE A 253 -19.43 23.02 13.91
C PHE A 253 -20.50 22.46 12.96
N ASN A 254 -21.78 22.77 13.19
CA ASN A 254 -22.87 22.35 12.31
C ASN A 254 -22.68 22.88 10.87
N ASP A 255 -22.36 24.17 10.72
CA ASP A 255 -22.07 24.79 9.43
C ASP A 255 -20.85 24.13 8.74
N TYR A 256 -19.80 23.84 9.51
CA TYR A 256 -18.61 23.16 9.03
C TYR A 256 -18.90 21.72 8.57
N TYR A 257 -19.68 20.98 9.35
CA TYR A 257 -20.07 19.60 9.04
C TYR A 257 -20.91 19.55 7.77
N GLU A 258 -21.98 20.35 7.69
CA GLU A 258 -22.85 20.41 6.51
C GLU A 258 -22.07 20.79 5.25
N SER A 259 -21.22 21.82 5.33
CA SER A 259 -20.35 22.24 4.23
C SER A 259 -19.41 21.11 3.78
N THR A 260 -18.84 20.36 4.72
CA THR A 260 -17.95 19.23 4.42
C THR A 260 -18.69 18.12 3.68
N LEU A 261 -19.90 17.76 4.12
CA LEU A 261 -20.73 16.76 3.45
C LEU A 261 -21.10 17.17 2.02
N LEU A 262 -21.51 18.43 1.83
CA LEU A 262 -21.83 18.98 0.52
C LEU A 262 -20.62 18.94 -0.42
N GLN A 263 -19.43 19.26 0.08
CA GLN A 263 -18.20 19.18 -0.72
C GLN A 263 -17.86 17.75 -1.13
N ILE A 264 -18.06 16.77 -0.25
CA ILE A 264 -17.88 15.35 -0.58
C ILE A 264 -18.87 14.93 -1.67
N ALA A 265 -20.16 15.26 -1.50
CA ALA A 265 -21.21 14.93 -2.46
C ALA A 265 -20.94 15.54 -3.84
N LEU A 266 -20.62 16.84 -3.90
CA LEU A 266 -20.30 17.52 -5.16
C LEU A 266 -19.03 16.97 -5.82
N SER A 267 -18.02 16.62 -5.01
CA SER A 267 -16.80 15.96 -5.52
C SER A 267 -17.13 14.60 -6.13
N ALA A 268 -17.95 13.79 -5.46
CA ALA A 268 -18.39 12.50 -5.96
C ALA A 268 -19.13 12.64 -7.30
N VAL A 269 -20.06 13.61 -7.40
CA VAL A 269 -20.78 13.92 -8.64
C VAL A 269 -19.81 14.28 -9.77
N GLN A 270 -18.86 15.18 -9.52
CA GLN A 270 -17.86 15.59 -10.49
C GLN A 270 -16.99 14.40 -10.96
N ILE A 271 -16.51 13.58 -10.01
CA ILE A 271 -15.68 12.41 -10.30
C ILE A 271 -16.43 11.45 -11.22
N ILE A 272 -17.69 11.14 -10.91
CA ILE A 272 -18.50 10.24 -11.72
C ILE A 272 -18.68 10.78 -13.14
N PHE A 273 -19.10 12.03 -13.32
CA PHE A 273 -19.28 12.57 -14.67
C PHE A 273 -17.97 12.69 -15.46
N THR A 274 -16.83 12.85 -14.77
CA THR A 274 -15.51 12.83 -15.41
C THR A 274 -15.09 11.41 -15.81
N ALA A 275 -15.43 10.41 -15.00
CA ALA A 275 -15.12 9.01 -15.26
C ALA A 275 -15.95 8.40 -16.41
N PHE A 276 -17.15 8.94 -16.68
CA PHE A 276 -18.08 8.45 -17.70
C PHE A 276 -18.39 9.49 -18.80
N PRO A 277 -17.44 9.84 -19.69
CA PRO A 277 -17.61 10.92 -20.67
C PRO A 277 -18.66 10.65 -21.76
N ASP A 278 -18.92 9.38 -22.12
CA ASP A 278 -19.75 9.01 -23.28
C ASP A 278 -21.27 9.04 -23.02
N ARG A 279 -21.72 9.81 -22.03
CA ARG A 279 -23.14 9.85 -21.58
C ARG A 279 -23.70 8.46 -21.24
N GLN A 280 -22.82 7.58 -20.78
CA GLN A 280 -23.22 6.28 -20.26
C GLN A 280 -24.02 6.44 -18.98
N VAL A 281 -23.64 7.39 -18.14
CA VAL A 281 -24.46 7.91 -17.03
C VAL A 281 -25.11 9.20 -17.49
N ARG A 282 -26.44 9.26 -17.46
CA ARG A 282 -27.22 10.48 -17.79
C ARG A 282 -27.67 11.21 -16.54
N GLU A 283 -28.08 10.45 -15.53
CA GLU A 283 -28.54 10.96 -14.27
C GLU A 283 -27.79 10.25 -13.15
N LEU A 284 -27.48 11.02 -12.10
CA LEU A 284 -26.79 10.55 -10.93
C LEU A 284 -27.65 10.88 -9.71
N ALA A 285 -28.06 9.85 -8.98
CA ALA A 285 -28.67 9.99 -7.66
C ALA A 285 -27.60 9.74 -6.60
N PHE A 286 -27.34 10.72 -5.74
CA PHE A 286 -26.40 10.58 -4.63
C PHE A 286 -27.17 10.65 -3.31
N ASN A 287 -27.12 9.55 -2.54
CA ASN A 287 -27.75 9.46 -1.23
C ASN A 287 -26.67 9.34 -0.17
N GLY A 288 -26.77 10.17 0.87
CA GLY A 288 -25.98 9.99 2.09
C GLY A 288 -26.66 8.97 3.00
N LEU A 289 -25.94 7.91 3.36
CA LEU A 289 -26.26 7.06 4.49
C LEU A 289 -25.42 7.57 5.67
N ASN A 290 -26.09 7.93 6.75
CA ASN A 290 -25.41 8.14 8.03
C ASN A 290 -24.99 6.76 8.53
N GLY A 291 -23.72 6.63 8.93
CA GLY A 291 -23.19 5.44 9.60
C GLY A 291 -23.90 5.15 10.91
#